data_AF-A0A8S3DRN7-F1
#
_entry.id   AF-A0A8S3DRN7-F1
#
_cell.length_a   1.000
_cell.length_b   1.000
_cell.length_c   1.000
_cell.angle_alpha   90.00
_cell.angle_beta   90.00
_cell.angle_gamma   90.00
#
_symmetry.space_group_name_H-M   'P 1'
#
loop_
_entity.id
_entity.type
_entity.pdbx_description
1 polymer ?
#
loop_
_entity_poly.entity_id
_entity_poly.type
_entity_poly.pdbx_seq_one_letter_code
_entity_poly.pdbx_strand_id
1 'polypeptide(L)' 'MALIEMETIEDAIAALINTHNYRLADSMHLRVSFSKSKL' A
#
# COMPACT_ATOMS: atom_id res chain seq x y z
N MET A 1 6.52 8.56 4.86
CA MET A 1 6.30 7.71 3.68
C MET A 1 7.16 6.47 3.85
N ALA A 2 6.62 5.29 3.53
CA ALA A 2 7.32 4.01 3.66
C ALA A 2 7.27 3.26 2.32
N LEU A 3 8.26 2.41 2.07
CA LEU A 3 8.30 1.50 0.94
C LEU A 3 8.32 0.07 1.50
N ILE A 4 7.44 -0.79 0.99
CA ILE A 4 7.32 -2.19 1.40
C ILE A 4 7.39 -3.03 0.13
N GLU A 5 8.26 -4.03 0.15
CA GLU A 5 8.37 -5.04 -0.90
C GLU A 5 7.56 -6.27 -0.49
N MET A 6 6.78 -6.82 -1.43
CA MET A 6 6.01 -8.04 -1.26
C MET A 6 6.64 -9.14 -2.10
N GLU A 7 6.46 -10.40 -1.68
CA GLU A 7 7.04 -11.56 -2.36
C GLU A 7 6.48 -11.76 -3.78
N THR A 8 5.19 -11.45 -3.98
CA THR A 8 4.53 -11.57 -5.29
C THR A 8 3.76 -10.31 -5.67
N ILE A 9 3.50 -10.17 -6.98
CA ILE A 9 2.65 -9.09 -7.50
C ILE A 9 1.21 -9.24 -7.01
N GLU A 10 0.72 -10.47 -6.89
CA GLU A 10 -0.64 -10.78 -6.43
C GLU A 10 -0.85 -10.30 -5.00
N ASP A 11 0.14 -10.52 -4.13
CA ASP A 11 0.13 -10.00 -2.75
C ASP A 11 0.19 -8.48 -2.72
N ALA A 12 0.99 -7.85 -3.59
CA ALA A 12 1.06 -6.39 -3.69
C ALA A 12 -0.27 -5.78 -4.15
N ILE A 13 -0.98 -6.43 -5.08
CA ILE A 13 -2.32 -6.01 -5.53
C ILE A 13 -3.34 -6.18 -4.39
N ALA A 14 -3.35 -7.34 -3.73
CA ALA A 14 -4.25 -7.61 -2.62
C ALA A 14 -4.03 -6.61 -1.47
N ALA A 15 -2.77 -6.32 -1.14
CA ALA A 15 -2.41 -5.32 -0.14
C ALA A 15 -2.93 -3.93 -0.54
N LEU A 16 -2.73 -3.51 -1.79
CA LEU A 16 -3.24 -2.22 -2.28
C LEU A 16 -4.76 -2.14 -2.14
N ILE A 17 -5.50 -3.15 -2.58
CA ILE A 17 -6.98 -3.17 -2.51
C ILE A 17 -7.46 -3.05 -1.06
N ASN A 18 -6.84 -3.80 -0.14
CA ASN A 18 -7.29 -3.89 1.24
C ASN A 18 -6.87 -2.68 2.11
N THR A 19 -5.75 -2.04 1.79
CA THR A 19 -5.15 -1.01 2.64
C THR A 19 -5.23 0.40 2.06
N HIS A 20 -5.55 0.54 0.77
CA HIS A 20 -5.82 1.84 0.20
C HIS A 20 -7.08 2.45 0.83
N ASN A 21 -6.97 3.71 1.23
CA ASN A 21 -7.99 4.46 1.97
C ASN A 21 -8.34 3.87 3.35
N TYR A 22 -7.46 3.05 3.93
CA TYR A 22 -7.67 2.55 5.28
C TYR A 22 -7.57 3.69 6.30
N ARG A 23 -8.60 3.85 7.13
CA ARG A 23 -8.70 4.93 8.12
C ARG A 23 -7.83 4.64 9.34
N LEU A 24 -6.74 5.38 9.49
CA LEU A 24 -5.85 5.33 10.66
C LEU A 24 -6.40 6.14 11.84
N ALA A 25 -7.02 7.28 11.54
CA ALA A 25 -7.67 8.19 12.49
C ALA A 25 -8.78 8.97 11.78
N ASP A 26 -9.61 9.71 12.52
CA ASP A 26 -10.85 10.36 12.02
C ASP A 26 -10.70 11.12 10.69
N SER A 27 -9.55 11.76 10.44
CA SER A 27 -9.23 12.46 9.19
C SER A 27 -7.97 11.96 8.48
N MET A 28 -7.45 10.78 8.84
CA MET A 28 -6.22 10.24 8.27
C MET A 28 -6.45 8.90 7.58
N HIS A 29 -6.25 8.88 6.27
CA HIS A 29 -6.42 7.69 5.43
C HIS A 29 -5.08 7.29 4.81
N LEU A 30 -4.82 5.99 4.73
CA LEU A 30 -3.65 5.44 4.06
C LEU A 30 -3.76 5.65 2.56
N ARG A 31 -2.71 6.22 1.97
CA ARG A 31 -2.53 6.27 0.52
C ARG A 31 -1.48 5.24 0.14
N VAL A 32 -1.92 4.18 -0.53
CA VAL A 32 -1.07 3.10 -1.04
C VAL A 32 -1.05 3.15 -2.56
N SER A 33 0.14 3.01 -3.16
CA SER A 33 0.38 3.03 -4.60
C SER A 33 1.62 2.21 -4.97
N PHE A 34 1.66 1.69 -6.20
CA PHE A 34 2.84 1.00 -6.71
C PHE A 34 4.03 1.96 -6.88
N SER A 35 5.22 1.48 -6.52
CA SER A 35 6.49 2.17 -6.75
C SER A 35 7.02 1.87 -8.16
N LYS A 36 7.61 2.87 -8.81
CA LYS A 36 8.38 2.67 -10.05
C LYS A 36 9.82 2.23 -9.78
N SER A 37 10.31 2.48 -8.57
CA SER A 37 11.63 2.04 -8.12
C SER A 37 11.53 0.62 -7.60
N LYS A 38 12.43 -0.24 -8.07
CA LYS A 38 12.77 -1.48 -7.37
C LYS A 38 13.72 -1.12 -6.23
N LEU A 39 13.51 -1.71 -5.05
CA LEU A 39 14.43 -1.61 -3.91
C LEU A 39 15.72 -2.36 -4.23
#